data_AF-A0A2D6CT17-F1
#
_entry.id   AF-A0A2D6CT17-F1
#
_cell.length_a   1.000
_cell.length_b   1.000
_cell.length_c   1.000
_cell.angle_alpha   90.00
_cell.angle_beta   90.00
_cell.angle_gamma   90.00
#
_symmetry.space_group_name_H-M   'P 1'
#
loop_
_entity.id
_entity.type
_entity.pdbx_description
1 polymer ?
#
loop_
_entity_poly.entity_id
_entity_poly.type
_entity_poly.pdbx_seq_one_letter_code
_entity_poly.pdbx_strand_id
1 'polypeptide(L)'
;MEIHYDPQLVEETVFQELARRERLEDLDLVRRFRSESDAIYDSHGVGQREREFDRLHQTFFRLLGLDFSVRAILTEFAGIEDKIATVLIGKAFTERDEVAELSLDCRNVGVKIRPRRFLDRPVLLRQMRHELMHVSDMLAEEFAYTYEGSLQVSSPMEESIVRDRYGLIWDIHVDGRLARQGKDTVLGRDGRAREFGAVYAKIPAPQREAIFANLWQAESLTHHDILGMAHDVREVLARAGDALDDTAHEKILLSGSPCPLCRFPTYTWTEDLREQLPKDTLKLIQEDYPGWEPEEAACERCLEAYAVHAQQ
;
A
#
# COMPACT_ATOMS: atom_id res chain seq x y z
N MET A 1 -14.60 -1.80 -21.67
CA MET A 1 -13.24 -1.81 -21.09
C MET A 1 -12.25 -2.48 -22.04
N GLU A 2 -11.23 -1.74 -22.48
CA GLU A 2 -10.09 -2.26 -23.25
C GLU A 2 -8.95 -2.63 -22.29
N ILE A 3 -8.18 -3.68 -22.62
CA ILE A 3 -7.03 -4.11 -21.80
C ILE A 3 -5.78 -4.06 -22.68
N HIS A 4 -4.80 -3.28 -22.23
CA HIS A 4 -3.48 -3.20 -22.84
C HIS A 4 -2.42 -3.79 -21.92
N TYR A 5 -1.40 -4.38 -22.51
CA TYR A 5 -0.27 -4.93 -21.79
C TYR A 5 1.00 -4.21 -22.23
N ASP A 6 1.86 -3.89 -21.26
CA ASP A 6 3.23 -3.46 -21.52
C ASP A 6 4.00 -4.57 -22.28
N PRO A 7 4.59 -4.28 -23.45
CA PRO A 7 5.38 -5.26 -24.20
C PRO A 7 6.47 -5.95 -23.37
N GLN A 8 7.14 -5.22 -22.47
CA GLN A 8 8.19 -5.79 -21.62
C GLN A 8 7.66 -6.79 -20.60
N LEU A 9 6.46 -6.55 -20.06
CA LEU A 9 5.79 -7.51 -19.19
C LEU A 9 5.46 -8.78 -19.97
N VAL A 10 4.89 -8.63 -21.16
CA VAL A 10 4.44 -9.74 -22.02
C VAL A 10 5.62 -10.61 -22.42
N GLU A 11 6.68 -10.01 -22.94
CA GLU A 11 7.92 -10.69 -23.35
C GLU A 11 8.51 -11.50 -22.20
N GLU A 12 8.78 -10.86 -21.06
CA GLU A 12 9.42 -11.53 -19.93
C GLU A 12 8.55 -12.65 -19.37
N THR A 13 7.23 -12.45 -19.30
CA THR A 13 6.31 -13.48 -18.82
C THR A 13 6.29 -14.70 -19.74
N VAL A 14 6.25 -14.47 -21.06
CA VAL A 14 6.31 -15.55 -22.05
C VAL A 14 7.61 -16.33 -21.91
N PHE A 15 8.75 -15.66 -21.80
CA PHE A 15 10.04 -16.34 -21.62
C PHE A 15 10.10 -17.16 -20.32
N GLN A 16 9.61 -16.61 -19.21
CA GLN A 16 9.61 -17.33 -17.94
C GLN A 16 8.71 -18.58 -17.99
N GLU A 17 7.54 -18.49 -18.61
CA GLU A 17 6.60 -19.61 -18.74
C GLU A 17 7.13 -20.68 -19.71
N LEU A 18 7.72 -20.28 -20.85
CA LEU A 18 8.37 -21.21 -21.77
C LEU A 18 9.55 -21.93 -21.11
N ALA A 19 10.38 -21.20 -20.35
CA ALA A 19 11.47 -21.81 -19.59
C ALA A 19 10.96 -22.76 -18.51
N ARG A 20 9.82 -22.46 -17.88
CA ARG A 20 9.16 -23.36 -16.92
C ARG A 20 8.69 -24.65 -17.59
N ARG A 21 8.05 -24.55 -18.76
CA ARG A 21 7.59 -25.71 -19.54
C ARG A 21 8.73 -26.57 -20.06
N GLU A 22 9.83 -25.95 -20.52
CA GLU A 22 11.02 -26.68 -20.93
C GLU A 22 11.60 -27.53 -19.79
N ARG A 23 11.65 -26.98 -18.56
CA ARG A 23 12.06 -27.74 -17.36
C ARG A 23 11.10 -28.89 -17.00
N LEU A 24 9.84 -28.79 -17.40
CA LEU A 24 8.81 -29.82 -17.18
C LEU A 24 8.65 -30.76 -18.38
N GLU A 25 9.52 -30.67 -19.37
CA GLU A 25 9.49 -31.47 -20.61
C GLU A 25 8.21 -31.28 -21.46
N ASP A 26 7.45 -30.20 -21.25
CA ASP A 26 6.33 -29.78 -22.10
C ASP A 26 6.86 -28.91 -23.26
N LEU A 27 7.26 -29.56 -24.34
CA LEU A 27 8.07 -28.93 -25.39
C LEU A 27 7.27 -28.40 -26.59
N ASP A 28 5.98 -28.68 -26.71
CA ASP A 28 5.22 -28.37 -27.94
C ASP A 28 5.19 -26.87 -28.22
N LEU A 29 4.81 -26.07 -27.23
CA LEU A 29 4.82 -24.60 -27.36
C LEU A 29 6.24 -24.04 -27.40
N VAL A 30 7.20 -24.65 -26.72
CA VAL A 30 8.61 -24.21 -26.72
C VAL A 30 9.21 -24.34 -28.13
N ARG A 31 9.02 -25.49 -28.78
CA ARG A 31 9.49 -25.73 -30.15
C ARG A 31 8.81 -24.81 -31.14
N ARG A 32 7.50 -24.61 -30.98
CA ARG A 32 6.72 -23.69 -31.83
C ARG A 32 7.24 -22.26 -31.70
N PHE A 33 7.47 -21.78 -30.48
CA PHE A 33 8.01 -20.44 -30.24
C PHE A 33 9.36 -20.24 -30.93
N ARG A 34 10.28 -21.21 -30.78
CA ARG A 34 11.60 -21.17 -31.44
C ARG A 34 11.46 -21.11 -32.96
N SER A 35 10.63 -21.97 -33.55
CA SER A 35 10.40 -21.97 -34.99
C SER A 35 9.80 -20.65 -35.51
N GLU A 36 8.86 -20.05 -34.79
CA GLU A 36 8.26 -18.76 -35.19
C GLU A 36 9.24 -17.59 -34.99
N SER A 37 10.08 -17.64 -33.94
CA SER A 37 11.17 -16.69 -33.70
C SER A 37 12.23 -16.74 -34.80
N ASP A 38 12.67 -17.93 -35.21
CA ASP A 38 13.64 -18.11 -36.30
C ASP A 38 13.10 -17.53 -37.62
N ALA A 39 11.81 -17.76 -37.91
CA ALA A 39 11.15 -17.21 -39.10
C ALA A 39 11.13 -15.66 -39.13
N ILE A 40 11.09 -14.98 -37.98
CA ILE A 40 11.18 -13.52 -37.90
C ILE A 40 12.58 -13.06 -38.33
N TYR A 41 13.63 -13.73 -37.88
CA TYR A 41 15.00 -13.41 -38.30
C TYR A 41 15.20 -13.59 -39.81
N ASP A 42 14.63 -14.65 -40.38
CA ASP A 42 14.77 -14.98 -41.80
C ASP A 42 13.95 -14.06 -42.71
N SER A 43 12.75 -13.65 -42.28
CA SER A 43 11.77 -12.99 -43.15
C SER A 43 11.72 -11.46 -43.02
N HIS A 44 12.27 -10.87 -41.95
CA HIS A 44 12.10 -9.45 -41.64
C HIS A 44 13.43 -8.71 -41.50
N GLY A 45 13.49 -7.49 -42.03
CA GLY A 45 14.62 -6.57 -41.85
C GLY A 45 14.70 -6.02 -40.42
N VAL A 46 15.89 -5.57 -40.02
CA VAL A 46 16.21 -5.15 -38.62
C VAL A 46 15.18 -4.19 -38.03
N GLY A 47 14.70 -3.19 -38.80
CA GLY A 47 13.73 -2.20 -38.31
C GLY A 47 12.28 -2.70 -38.17
N GLN A 48 11.95 -3.90 -38.65
CA GLN A 48 10.61 -4.49 -38.54
C GLN A 48 10.55 -5.59 -37.47
N ARG A 49 11.69 -6.20 -37.11
CA ARG A 49 11.75 -7.35 -36.20
C ARG A 49 11.13 -7.06 -34.83
N GLU A 50 11.38 -5.89 -34.26
CA GLU A 50 10.84 -5.52 -32.94
C GLU A 50 9.32 -5.64 -32.89
N ARG A 51 8.62 -5.07 -33.89
CA ARG A 51 7.15 -5.15 -33.98
C ARG A 51 6.64 -6.57 -34.20
N GLU A 52 7.38 -7.40 -34.94
CA GLU A 52 7.00 -8.81 -35.14
C GLU A 52 7.23 -9.64 -33.87
N PHE A 53 8.28 -9.36 -33.10
CA PHE A 53 8.49 -9.96 -31.78
C PHE A 53 7.40 -9.57 -30.80
N ASP A 54 6.99 -8.30 -30.76
CA ASP A 54 5.85 -7.87 -29.94
C ASP A 54 4.58 -8.66 -30.26
N ARG A 55 4.29 -8.85 -31.55
CA ARG A 55 3.14 -9.66 -32.00
C ARG A 55 3.27 -11.13 -31.64
N LEU A 56 4.48 -11.69 -31.77
CA LEU A 56 4.77 -13.07 -31.38
C LEU A 56 4.55 -13.27 -29.88
N HIS A 57 5.14 -12.40 -29.05
CA HIS A 57 4.98 -12.45 -27.60
C HIS A 57 3.51 -12.30 -27.19
N GLN A 58 2.76 -11.35 -27.76
CA GLN A 58 1.32 -11.22 -27.50
C GLN A 58 0.52 -12.47 -27.90
N THR A 59 0.90 -13.12 -29.00
CA THR A 59 0.26 -14.36 -29.44
C THR A 59 0.50 -15.48 -28.44
N PHE A 60 1.74 -15.67 -28.02
CA PHE A 60 2.08 -16.70 -27.03
C PHE A 60 1.50 -16.40 -25.65
N PHE A 61 1.45 -15.14 -25.23
CA PHE A 61 0.81 -14.75 -23.96
C PHE A 61 -0.67 -15.17 -23.90
N ARG A 62 -1.39 -15.05 -25.03
CA ARG A 62 -2.77 -15.54 -25.15
C ARG A 62 -2.86 -17.06 -25.22
N LEU A 63 -1.98 -17.72 -26.01
CA LEU A 63 -1.95 -19.19 -26.11
C LEU A 63 -1.64 -19.87 -24.77
N LEU A 64 -0.83 -19.23 -23.93
CA LEU A 64 -0.51 -19.68 -22.58
C LEU A 64 -1.65 -19.44 -21.57
N GLY A 65 -2.75 -18.78 -21.98
CA GLY A 65 -3.91 -18.51 -21.14
C GLY A 65 -3.71 -17.40 -20.11
N LEU A 66 -2.66 -16.58 -20.27
CA LEU A 66 -2.28 -15.55 -19.30
C LEU A 66 -3.23 -14.34 -19.36
N ASP A 67 -3.62 -13.92 -20.57
CA ASP A 67 -4.63 -12.88 -20.79
C ASP A 67 -6.01 -13.27 -20.22
N PHE A 68 -6.38 -14.55 -20.34
CA PHE A 68 -7.64 -15.05 -19.77
C PHE A 68 -7.70 -14.86 -18.25
N SER A 69 -6.59 -15.06 -17.54
CA SER A 69 -6.53 -14.90 -16.09
C SER A 69 -6.76 -13.44 -15.66
N VAL A 70 -6.20 -12.49 -16.41
CA VAL A 70 -6.38 -11.05 -16.19
C VAL A 70 -7.82 -10.62 -16.48
N ARG A 71 -8.40 -11.09 -17.60
CA ARG A 71 -9.80 -10.79 -17.94
C ARG A 71 -10.77 -11.32 -16.90
N ALA A 72 -10.58 -12.58 -16.48
CA ALA A 72 -11.47 -13.22 -15.52
C ALA A 72 -11.50 -12.50 -14.17
N ILE A 73 -10.37 -11.93 -13.72
CA ILE A 73 -10.37 -11.21 -12.44
C ILE A 73 -11.01 -9.84 -12.53
N LEU A 74 -10.85 -9.13 -13.65
CA LEU A 74 -11.48 -7.83 -13.84
C LEU A 74 -13.02 -7.92 -13.83
N THR A 75 -13.58 -9.02 -14.35
CA THR A 75 -15.03 -9.28 -14.30
C THR A 75 -15.57 -9.54 -12.88
N GLU A 76 -14.71 -9.75 -11.87
CA GLU A 76 -15.16 -9.85 -10.47
C GLU A 76 -15.58 -8.47 -9.89
N PHE A 77 -15.23 -7.36 -10.56
CA PHE A 77 -15.44 -6.00 -10.08
C PHE A 77 -16.36 -5.20 -11.02
N ALA A 78 -17.67 -5.28 -10.82
CA ALA A 78 -18.68 -4.62 -11.67
C ALA A 78 -18.44 -3.11 -11.82
N GLY A 79 -18.07 -2.42 -10.73
CA GLY A 79 -17.77 -0.98 -10.76
C GLY A 79 -16.59 -0.63 -11.68
N ILE A 80 -15.63 -1.55 -11.85
CA ILE A 80 -14.51 -1.37 -12.78
C ILE A 80 -14.97 -1.64 -14.21
N GLU A 81 -15.68 -2.74 -14.45
CA GLU A 81 -16.16 -3.10 -15.79
C GLU A 81 -17.05 -2.01 -16.42
N ASP A 82 -17.89 -1.36 -15.61
CA ASP A 82 -18.85 -0.35 -16.05
C ASP A 82 -18.23 1.06 -16.18
N LYS A 83 -17.32 1.45 -15.29
CA LYS A 83 -16.80 2.83 -15.21
C LYS A 83 -15.45 3.02 -15.93
N ILE A 84 -14.66 1.95 -16.09
CA ILE A 84 -13.30 2.03 -16.63
C ILE A 84 -13.29 1.78 -18.14
N ALA A 85 -12.78 2.76 -18.87
CA ALA A 85 -12.57 2.66 -20.30
C ALA A 85 -11.40 1.73 -20.62
N THR A 86 -10.28 1.88 -19.90
CA THR A 86 -9.02 1.23 -20.23
C THR A 86 -8.29 0.71 -19.00
N VAL A 87 -7.76 -0.51 -19.09
CA VAL A 87 -6.85 -1.10 -18.10
C VAL A 87 -5.48 -1.34 -18.74
N LEU A 88 -4.43 -0.77 -18.14
CA LEU A 88 -3.05 -1.02 -18.53
C LEU A 88 -2.40 -1.96 -17.52
N ILE A 89 -1.98 -3.14 -17.98
CA ILE A 89 -1.19 -4.08 -17.17
C ILE A 89 0.30 -3.87 -17.49
N GLY A 90 1.01 -3.28 -16.52
CA GLY A 90 2.42 -2.92 -16.64
C GLY A 90 3.34 -3.84 -15.86
N LYS A 91 4.64 -3.77 -16.16
CA LYS A 91 5.67 -4.47 -15.40
C LYS A 91 5.97 -3.76 -14.07
N ALA A 92 5.86 -4.48 -12.97
CA ALA A 92 6.47 -4.10 -11.70
C ALA A 92 7.92 -4.63 -11.64
N PHE A 93 8.83 -3.86 -11.05
CA PHE A 93 10.23 -4.28 -10.86
C PHE A 93 10.45 -4.90 -9.48
N THR A 94 9.78 -4.36 -8.45
CA THR A 94 9.86 -4.84 -7.07
C THR A 94 8.49 -5.22 -6.53
N GLU A 95 8.44 -5.80 -5.32
CA GLU A 95 7.17 -6.13 -4.65
C GLU A 95 6.38 -4.87 -4.29
N ARG A 96 7.09 -3.79 -3.97
CA ARG A 96 6.49 -2.50 -3.59
C ARG A 96 5.91 -1.75 -4.78
N ASP A 97 6.33 -2.10 -6.00
CA ASP A 97 5.80 -1.53 -7.23
C ASP A 97 4.56 -2.27 -7.73
N GLU A 98 4.14 -3.37 -7.08
CA GLU A 98 2.94 -4.13 -7.45
C GLU A 98 1.69 -3.42 -6.91
N VAL A 99 1.29 -2.33 -7.56
CA VAL A 99 0.16 -1.48 -7.15
C VAL A 99 -0.83 -1.26 -8.29
N ALA A 100 -2.08 -0.94 -7.95
CA ALA A 100 -3.02 -0.32 -8.89
C ALA A 100 -3.16 1.20 -8.69
N GLU A 101 -3.26 1.91 -9.80
CA GLU A 101 -3.40 3.36 -9.87
C GLU A 101 -4.63 3.70 -10.71
N LEU A 102 -5.45 4.65 -10.23
CA LEU A 102 -6.60 5.19 -10.94
C LEU A 102 -6.23 6.56 -11.53
N SER A 103 -6.57 6.80 -12.80
CA SER A 103 -6.37 8.11 -13.42
C SER A 103 -7.27 9.19 -12.81
N LEU A 104 -6.85 10.45 -12.90
CA LEU A 104 -7.60 11.60 -12.33
C LEU A 104 -9.04 11.73 -12.87
N ASP A 105 -9.28 11.32 -14.12
CA ASP A 105 -10.61 11.31 -14.74
C ASP A 105 -11.43 10.05 -14.38
N CYS A 106 -10.89 9.15 -13.56
CA CYS A 106 -11.47 7.89 -13.15
C CYS A 106 -11.85 6.95 -14.31
N ARG A 107 -11.21 7.09 -15.48
CA ARG A 107 -11.51 6.26 -16.67
C ARG A 107 -10.45 5.22 -16.99
N ASN A 108 -9.26 5.32 -16.42
CA ASN A 108 -8.15 4.43 -16.72
C ASN A 108 -7.56 3.86 -15.44
N VAL A 109 -7.26 2.56 -15.45
CA VAL A 109 -6.60 1.87 -14.34
C VAL A 109 -5.26 1.34 -14.83
N GLY A 110 -4.17 1.68 -14.14
CA GLY A 110 -2.88 1.04 -14.31
C GLY A 110 -2.69 -0.01 -13.23
N VAL A 111 -2.35 -1.26 -13.58
CA VAL A 111 -1.99 -2.31 -12.63
C VAL A 111 -0.58 -2.77 -12.94
N LYS A 112 0.35 -2.59 -12.01
CA LYS A 112 1.73 -3.07 -12.15
C LYS A 112 1.86 -4.43 -11.49
N ILE A 113 2.39 -5.42 -12.22
CA ILE A 113 2.53 -6.80 -11.74
C ILE A 113 3.90 -7.33 -12.15
N ARG A 114 4.53 -8.14 -11.30
CA ARG A 114 5.79 -8.79 -11.70
C ARG A 114 5.51 -9.97 -12.63
N PRO A 115 6.30 -10.15 -13.71
CA PRO A 115 6.17 -11.28 -14.64
C PRO A 115 6.04 -12.64 -13.95
N ARG A 116 6.84 -12.87 -12.90
CA ARG A 116 6.85 -14.13 -12.15
C ARG A 116 5.50 -14.51 -11.52
N ARG A 117 4.60 -13.55 -11.27
CA ARG A 117 3.26 -13.80 -10.70
C ARG A 117 2.41 -14.61 -11.65
N PHE A 118 2.55 -14.41 -12.95
CA PHE A 118 1.79 -15.14 -13.97
C PHE A 118 2.08 -16.65 -14.00
N LEU A 119 3.22 -17.08 -13.44
CA LEU A 119 3.58 -18.49 -13.33
C LEU A 119 2.79 -19.24 -12.25
N ASP A 120 2.18 -18.50 -11.31
CA ASP A 120 1.36 -19.03 -10.22
C ASP A 120 0.01 -18.29 -10.21
N ARG A 121 -0.96 -18.89 -10.90
CA ARG A 121 -2.29 -18.28 -11.10
C ARG A 121 -2.99 -17.93 -9.78
N PRO A 122 -3.05 -18.79 -8.75
CA PRO A 122 -3.58 -18.40 -7.44
C PRO A 122 -2.93 -17.13 -6.87
N VAL A 123 -1.60 -17.04 -6.94
CA VAL A 123 -0.86 -15.87 -6.43
C VAL A 123 -1.15 -14.61 -7.25
N LEU A 124 -1.22 -14.71 -8.59
CA LEU A 124 -1.62 -13.61 -9.46
C LEU A 124 -3.01 -13.08 -9.11
N LEU A 125 -4.01 -13.98 -9.06
CA LEU A 125 -5.40 -13.60 -8.80
C LEU A 125 -5.55 -12.95 -7.42
N ARG A 126 -4.83 -13.44 -6.42
CA ARG A 126 -4.81 -12.85 -5.07
C ARG A 126 -4.25 -11.44 -5.05
N GLN A 127 -3.11 -11.20 -5.71
CA GLN A 127 -2.55 -9.86 -5.84
C GLN A 127 -3.51 -8.93 -6.56
N MET A 128 -4.04 -9.36 -7.72
CA MET A 128 -4.95 -8.52 -8.50
C MET A 128 -6.24 -8.19 -7.74
N ARG A 129 -6.81 -9.13 -6.98
CA ARG A 129 -8.00 -8.83 -6.15
C ARG A 129 -7.72 -7.76 -5.11
N HIS A 130 -6.57 -7.82 -4.46
CA HIS A 130 -6.18 -6.84 -3.46
C HIS A 130 -6.08 -5.44 -4.10
N GLU A 131 -5.32 -5.30 -5.18
CA GLU A 131 -5.16 -4.02 -5.88
C GLU A 131 -6.47 -3.48 -6.47
N LEU A 132 -7.27 -4.35 -7.09
CA LEU A 132 -8.55 -3.95 -7.69
C LEU A 132 -9.60 -3.60 -6.64
N MET A 133 -9.49 -4.11 -5.42
CA MET A 133 -10.38 -3.69 -4.32
C MET A 133 -10.10 -2.25 -3.89
N HIS A 134 -8.84 -1.80 -3.87
CA HIS A 134 -8.53 -0.38 -3.66
C HIS A 134 -9.11 0.50 -4.76
N VAL A 135 -9.00 0.09 -6.03
CA VAL A 135 -9.64 0.81 -7.14
C VAL A 135 -11.16 0.82 -7.00
N SER A 136 -11.76 -0.31 -6.61
CA SER A 136 -13.20 -0.41 -6.38
C SER A 136 -13.67 0.55 -5.29
N ASP A 137 -12.90 0.72 -4.22
CA ASP A 137 -13.16 1.72 -3.18
C ASP A 137 -13.10 3.13 -3.76
N MET A 138 -12.03 3.46 -4.50
CA MET A 138 -11.89 4.79 -5.13
C MET A 138 -13.06 5.15 -6.06
N LEU A 139 -13.69 4.15 -6.68
CA LEU A 139 -14.84 4.31 -7.58
C LEU A 139 -16.20 4.30 -6.87
N ALA A 140 -16.25 3.91 -5.59
CA ALA A 140 -17.47 3.84 -4.81
C ALA A 140 -17.80 5.22 -4.21
N GLU A 141 -19.05 5.67 -4.36
CA GLU A 141 -19.48 6.96 -3.83
C GLU A 141 -19.44 6.99 -2.30
N GLU A 142 -19.75 5.84 -1.67
CA GLU A 142 -19.76 5.65 -0.22
C GLU A 142 -18.37 5.74 0.40
N PHE A 143 -17.32 5.41 -0.36
CA PHE A 143 -15.94 5.55 0.09
C PHE A 143 -15.49 7.02 0.09
N ALA A 144 -16.12 7.87 -0.72
CA ALA A 144 -15.86 9.30 -0.81
C ALA A 144 -14.38 9.64 -1.06
N TYR A 145 -13.74 8.95 -2.01
CA TYR A 145 -12.34 9.20 -2.35
C TYR A 145 -12.14 10.61 -2.92
N THR A 146 -11.17 11.32 -2.36
CA THR A 146 -10.74 12.64 -2.84
C THR A 146 -9.27 12.58 -3.21
N TYR A 147 -8.95 12.94 -4.46
CA TYR A 147 -7.56 13.12 -4.86
C TYR A 147 -7.04 14.42 -4.26
N GLU A 148 -6.50 14.33 -3.05
CA GLU A 148 -5.78 15.43 -2.43
C GLU A 148 -4.30 15.31 -2.80
N GLY A 149 -3.83 16.19 -3.68
CA GLY A 149 -2.45 16.17 -4.21
C GLY A 149 -1.35 16.34 -3.13
N SER A 150 -1.73 16.64 -1.90
CA SER A 150 -0.91 16.48 -0.71
C SER A 150 -1.76 15.90 0.42
N LEU A 151 -1.18 15.03 1.25
CA LEU A 151 -1.80 14.53 2.49
C LEU A 151 -1.92 15.63 3.56
N GLN A 152 -1.98 16.91 3.17
CA GLN A 152 -2.08 18.08 4.06
C GLN A 152 -1.03 18.15 5.18
N VAL A 153 0.16 17.61 4.94
CA VAL A 153 1.28 17.60 5.88
C VAL A 153 2.33 18.67 5.56
N SER A 154 3.14 19.04 6.55
CA SER A 154 4.09 20.14 6.42
C SER A 154 5.46 19.71 5.88
N SER A 155 5.77 18.41 5.84
CA SER A 155 7.07 17.91 5.38
C SER A 155 6.99 16.59 4.60
N PRO A 156 7.94 16.32 3.67
CA PRO A 156 7.99 15.05 2.93
C PRO A 156 8.16 13.81 3.83
N MET A 157 8.83 13.96 4.98
CA MET A 157 9.01 12.86 5.94
C MET A 157 7.69 12.52 6.64
N GLU A 158 6.96 13.54 7.10
CA GLU A 158 5.62 13.38 7.66
C GLU A 158 4.67 12.76 6.63
N GLU A 159 4.79 13.18 5.36
CA GLU A 159 4.02 12.61 4.25
C GLU A 159 4.27 11.11 4.09
N SER A 160 5.53 10.68 4.15
CA SER A 160 5.87 9.26 4.07
C SER A 160 5.21 8.46 5.20
N ILE A 161 5.21 8.99 6.43
CA ILE A 161 4.66 8.31 7.61
C ILE A 161 3.15 8.21 7.52
N VAL A 162 2.47 9.30 7.17
CA VAL A 162 1.01 9.30 6.99
C VAL A 162 0.63 8.36 5.85
N ARG A 163 1.38 8.37 4.74
CA ARG A 163 1.15 7.45 3.61
C ARG A 163 1.28 5.99 4.01
N ASP A 164 2.33 5.64 4.77
CA ASP A 164 2.55 4.26 5.23
C ASP A 164 1.42 3.80 6.18
N ARG A 165 0.98 4.68 7.09
CA ARG A 165 -0.16 4.39 7.99
C ARG A 165 -1.47 4.26 7.23
N TYR A 166 -1.73 5.17 6.30
CA TYR A 166 -2.92 5.18 5.45
C TYR A 166 -3.00 3.88 4.63
N GLY A 167 -1.90 3.50 3.97
CA GLY A 167 -1.79 2.24 3.23
C GLY A 167 -2.07 1.04 4.13
N LEU A 168 -1.41 0.94 5.28
CA LEU A 168 -1.61 -0.18 6.21
C LEU A 168 -3.07 -0.32 6.68
N ILE A 169 -3.73 0.79 7.04
CA ILE A 169 -5.11 0.75 7.50
C ILE A 169 -6.04 0.33 6.35
N TRP A 170 -5.84 0.87 5.15
CA TRP A 170 -6.64 0.52 3.98
C TRP A 170 -6.46 -0.94 3.59
N ASP A 171 -5.21 -1.41 3.59
CA ASP A 171 -4.84 -2.80 3.35
C ASP A 171 -5.54 -3.78 4.31
N ILE A 172 -5.57 -3.45 5.62
CA ILE A 172 -6.28 -4.24 6.64
C ILE A 172 -7.78 -4.32 6.29
N HIS A 173 -8.38 -3.21 5.87
CA HIS A 173 -9.79 -3.17 5.49
C HIS A 173 -10.08 -3.96 4.21
N VAL A 174 -9.22 -3.84 3.19
CA VAL A 174 -9.30 -4.59 1.93
C VAL A 174 -9.17 -6.09 2.17
N ASP A 175 -8.10 -6.52 2.85
CA ASP A 175 -7.87 -7.94 3.13
C ASP A 175 -8.96 -8.52 4.06
N GLY A 176 -9.45 -7.73 5.02
CA GLY A 176 -10.59 -8.10 5.85
C GLY A 176 -11.87 -8.38 5.05
N ARG A 177 -12.19 -7.53 4.07
CA ARG A 177 -13.36 -7.73 3.18
C ARG A 177 -13.17 -8.92 2.25
N LEU A 178 -12.00 -9.09 1.64
CA LEU A 178 -11.67 -10.25 0.81
C LEU A 178 -11.81 -11.56 1.60
N ALA A 179 -11.29 -11.60 2.84
CA ALA A 179 -11.41 -12.76 3.71
C ALA A 179 -12.88 -13.09 4.05
N ARG A 180 -13.71 -12.09 4.35
CA ARG A 180 -15.16 -12.30 4.59
C ARG A 180 -15.91 -12.82 3.36
N GLN A 181 -15.43 -12.48 2.16
CA GLN A 181 -15.94 -13.02 0.90
C GLN A 181 -15.41 -14.43 0.57
N GLY A 182 -14.61 -15.03 1.46
CA GLY A 182 -13.99 -16.34 1.23
C GLY A 182 -12.90 -16.32 0.16
N LYS A 183 -12.32 -15.15 -0.13
CA LYS A 183 -11.22 -14.98 -1.09
C LYS A 183 -9.88 -15.00 -0.35
N ASP A 184 -8.87 -15.55 -1.02
CA ASP A 184 -7.49 -15.47 -0.51
C ASP A 184 -7.02 -14.01 -0.47
N THR A 185 -6.20 -13.67 0.53
CA THR A 185 -5.65 -12.32 0.75
C THR A 185 -4.14 -12.28 0.53
N VAL A 186 -3.59 -11.15 0.06
CA VAL A 186 -2.13 -11.03 -0.17
C VAL A 186 -1.36 -11.35 1.11
N LEU A 187 -1.85 -10.82 2.23
CA LEU A 187 -1.41 -11.14 3.57
C LEU A 187 -2.60 -11.61 4.41
N GLY A 188 -2.44 -12.75 5.09
CA GLY A 188 -3.47 -13.27 5.98
C GLY A 188 -3.68 -12.39 7.23
N ARG A 189 -4.77 -12.64 7.95
CA ARG A 189 -5.13 -11.92 9.19
C ARG A 189 -3.97 -11.79 10.16
N ASP A 190 -3.26 -12.88 10.43
CA ASP A 190 -2.12 -12.88 11.38
C ASP A 190 -0.94 -12.05 10.87
N GLY A 191 -0.73 -12.00 9.55
CA GLY A 191 0.30 -11.15 8.96
C GLY A 191 -0.04 -9.68 9.12
N ARG A 192 -1.27 -9.29 8.78
CA ARG A 192 -1.76 -7.92 8.98
C ARG A 192 -1.78 -7.49 10.45
N ALA A 193 -2.12 -8.40 11.35
CA ALA A 193 -2.05 -8.16 12.79
C ALA A 193 -0.61 -7.88 13.27
N ARG A 194 0.39 -8.57 12.69
CA ARG A 194 1.81 -8.30 13.00
C ARG A 194 2.28 -6.95 12.45
N GLU A 195 1.90 -6.60 11.22
CA GLU A 195 2.23 -5.29 10.63
C GLU A 195 1.62 -4.15 11.46
N PHE A 196 0.33 -4.26 11.78
CA PHE A 196 -0.36 -3.33 12.68
C PHE A 196 0.31 -3.27 14.06
N GLY A 197 0.64 -4.43 14.60
CA GLY A 197 1.37 -4.58 15.86
C GLY A 197 2.69 -3.81 15.91
N ALA A 198 3.45 -3.85 14.81
CA ALA A 198 4.74 -3.18 14.72
C ALA A 198 4.61 -1.66 14.61
N VAL A 199 3.66 -1.16 13.80
CA VAL A 199 3.44 0.29 13.63
C VAL A 199 2.87 0.92 14.91
N TYR A 200 1.96 0.22 15.59
CA TYR A 200 1.29 0.70 16.79
C TYR A 200 1.80 0.01 18.06
N ALA A 201 3.11 -0.27 18.12
CA ALA A 201 3.73 -1.03 19.22
C ALA A 201 3.51 -0.40 20.62
N LYS A 202 3.38 0.93 20.68
CA LYS A 202 3.10 1.69 21.91
C LYS A 202 1.67 1.56 22.43
N ILE A 203 0.72 1.08 21.61
CA ILE A 203 -0.64 0.79 22.08
C ILE A 203 -0.60 -0.53 22.87
N PRO A 204 -1.16 -0.59 24.09
CA PRO A 204 -1.26 -1.81 24.88
C PRO A 204 -1.85 -2.98 24.08
N ALA A 205 -1.29 -4.18 24.24
CA ALA A 205 -1.64 -5.34 23.41
C ALA A 205 -3.15 -5.65 23.36
N PRO A 206 -3.91 -5.65 24.48
CA PRO A 206 -5.36 -5.91 24.43
C PRO A 206 -6.13 -4.88 23.58
N GLN A 207 -5.79 -3.60 23.72
CA GLN A 207 -6.41 -2.52 22.93
C GLN A 207 -6.03 -2.65 21.46
N ARG A 208 -4.75 -2.93 21.17
CA ARG A 208 -4.26 -3.09 19.80
C ARG A 208 -4.92 -4.26 19.07
N GLU A 209 -5.14 -5.38 19.77
CA GLU A 209 -5.87 -6.54 19.24
C GLU A 209 -7.34 -6.22 18.97
N ALA A 210 -8.00 -5.48 19.86
CA ALA A 210 -9.38 -5.02 19.68
C ALA A 210 -9.51 -4.08 18.47
N ILE A 211 -8.63 -3.08 18.37
CA ILE A 211 -8.58 -2.13 17.23
C ILE A 211 -8.39 -2.88 15.93
N PHE A 212 -7.40 -3.79 15.86
CA PHE A 212 -7.16 -4.59 14.67
C PHE A 212 -8.38 -5.42 14.29
N ALA A 213 -9.02 -6.09 15.26
CA ALA A 213 -10.22 -6.89 15.01
C ALA A 213 -11.36 -6.03 14.45
N ASN A 214 -11.55 -4.82 14.96
CA ASN A 214 -12.58 -3.89 14.49
C ASN A 214 -12.27 -3.35 13.08
N LEU A 215 -11.02 -3.01 12.78
CA LEU A 215 -10.60 -2.63 11.42
C LEU A 215 -10.78 -3.78 10.43
N TRP A 216 -10.39 -5.00 10.83
CA TRP A 216 -10.52 -6.20 10.01
C TRP A 216 -11.98 -6.52 9.71
N GLN A 217 -12.88 -6.33 10.68
CA GLN A 217 -14.32 -6.63 10.54
C GLN A 217 -15.17 -5.46 10.04
N ALA A 218 -14.60 -4.26 9.91
CA ALA A 218 -15.33 -3.07 9.49
C ALA A 218 -16.06 -3.31 8.15
N GLU A 219 -17.37 -3.10 8.13
CA GLU A 219 -18.20 -3.25 6.92
C GLU A 219 -17.90 -2.13 5.91
N SER A 220 -17.71 -0.91 6.40
CA SER A 220 -17.37 0.27 5.62
C SER A 220 -16.33 1.11 6.36
N LEU A 221 -15.37 1.65 5.62
CA LEU A 221 -14.55 2.78 6.01
C LEU A 221 -14.55 3.77 4.86
N THR A 222 -14.66 5.06 5.15
CA THR A 222 -14.49 6.11 4.14
C THR A 222 -13.02 6.46 3.98
N HIS A 223 -12.67 7.12 2.88
CA HIS A 223 -11.36 7.72 2.69
C HIS A 223 -10.98 8.65 3.86
N HIS A 224 -11.93 9.47 4.33
CA HIS A 224 -11.72 10.39 5.45
C HIS A 224 -11.45 9.65 6.77
N ASP A 225 -12.13 8.52 7.03
CA ASP A 225 -11.87 7.69 8.22
C ASP A 225 -10.43 7.17 8.24
N ILE A 226 -9.96 6.65 7.11
CA ILE A 226 -8.60 6.08 6.97
C ILE A 226 -7.56 7.20 7.09
N LEU A 227 -7.81 8.34 6.44
CA LEU A 227 -6.92 9.50 6.49
C LEU A 227 -6.83 10.06 7.92
N GLY A 228 -7.96 10.22 8.61
CA GLY A 228 -8.01 10.67 10.01
C GLY A 228 -7.18 9.77 10.93
N MET A 229 -7.34 8.45 10.81
CA MET A 229 -6.53 7.47 11.56
C MET A 229 -5.04 7.48 11.18
N ALA A 230 -4.69 7.80 9.93
CA ALA A 230 -3.31 7.91 9.51
C ALA A 230 -2.60 9.13 10.14
N HIS A 231 -3.33 10.24 10.28
CA HIS A 231 -2.85 11.47 10.92
C HIS A 231 -2.83 11.39 12.44
N ASP A 232 -3.88 10.83 13.04
CA ASP A 232 -4.13 10.93 14.47
C ASP A 232 -4.34 9.57 15.13
N VAL A 233 -3.46 9.22 16.07
CA VAL A 233 -3.57 8.00 16.86
C VAL A 233 -4.85 7.94 17.69
N ARG A 234 -5.43 9.08 18.06
CA ARG A 234 -6.67 9.14 18.84
C ARG A 234 -7.84 8.55 18.05
N GLU A 235 -7.88 8.80 16.74
CA GLU A 235 -8.86 8.19 15.84
C GLU A 235 -8.66 6.67 15.73
N VAL A 236 -7.42 6.19 15.80
CA VAL A 236 -7.11 4.75 15.86
C VAL A 236 -7.59 4.15 17.19
N LEU A 237 -7.33 4.83 18.32
CA LEU A 237 -7.74 4.38 19.65
C LEU A 237 -9.25 4.35 19.81
N ALA A 238 -9.97 5.29 19.20
CA ALA A 238 -11.44 5.30 19.18
C ALA A 238 -12.03 3.99 18.60
N ARG A 239 -11.26 3.26 17.78
CA ARG A 239 -11.66 1.95 17.24
C ARG A 239 -11.57 0.81 18.24
N ALA A 240 -11.01 1.00 19.42
CA ALA A 240 -11.02 -0.03 20.47
C ALA A 240 -12.42 -0.26 21.05
N GLY A 241 -13.35 0.70 20.91
CA GLY A 241 -14.67 0.66 21.54
C GLY A 241 -14.58 0.61 23.07
N ASP A 242 -15.44 -0.20 23.70
CA ASP A 242 -15.48 -0.37 25.16
C ASP A 242 -14.25 -1.10 25.75
N ALA A 243 -13.29 -1.53 24.91
CA ALA A 243 -12.03 -2.13 25.37
C ALA A 243 -11.01 -1.09 25.87
N LEU A 244 -11.36 0.21 25.83
CA LEU A 244 -10.59 1.27 26.48
C LEU A 244 -10.81 1.20 27.99
N ASP A 245 -9.79 0.75 28.71
CA ASP A 245 -9.70 0.99 30.15
C ASP A 245 -9.52 2.51 30.37
N ASP A 246 -10.19 3.09 31.36
CA ASP A 246 -10.17 4.55 31.66
C ASP A 246 -8.76 5.09 31.94
N THR A 247 -7.77 4.20 32.08
CA THR A 247 -6.34 4.52 32.21
C THR A 247 -5.67 4.94 30.89
N ALA A 248 -6.35 4.85 29.74
CA ALA A 248 -5.80 5.17 28.41
C ALA A 248 -5.77 6.69 28.06
N HIS A 249 -5.64 7.56 29.07
CA HIS A 249 -5.51 9.01 28.87
C HIS A 249 -4.05 9.48 28.72
N GLU A 250 -3.09 8.56 28.75
CA GLU A 250 -1.70 8.87 28.47
C GLU A 250 -1.55 9.17 26.96
N LYS A 251 -1.04 10.36 26.62
CA LYS A 251 -0.88 10.79 25.22
C LYS A 251 0.09 9.83 24.52
N ILE A 252 -0.43 8.88 23.73
CA ILE A 252 0.39 7.91 23.00
C ILE A 252 1.15 8.61 21.88
N LEU A 253 2.46 8.75 22.05
CA LEU A 253 3.33 9.38 21.05
C LEU A 253 3.91 8.34 20.10
N LEU A 254 3.23 8.12 18.98
CA LEU A 254 3.67 7.17 17.96
C LEU A 254 5.05 7.53 17.39
N SER A 255 5.78 6.49 16.99
CA SER A 255 7.03 6.65 16.28
C SER A 255 6.78 7.37 14.94
N GLY A 256 7.60 8.38 14.67
CA GLY A 256 7.48 9.24 13.49
C GLY A 256 6.48 10.41 13.63
N SER A 257 5.72 10.52 14.73
CA SER A 257 4.84 11.68 14.91
C SER A 257 5.65 12.99 15.01
N PRO A 258 5.13 14.12 14.51
CA PRO A 258 5.84 15.40 14.56
C PRO A 258 5.97 15.90 16.00
N CYS A 259 7.18 16.33 16.38
CA CYS A 259 7.43 16.97 17.67
C CYS A 259 6.55 18.23 17.82
N PRO A 260 5.87 18.45 18.96
CA PRO A 260 5.00 19.62 19.14
C PRO A 260 5.76 20.95 19.10
N LEU A 261 7.06 20.94 19.42
CA LEU A 261 7.93 22.12 19.40
C LEU A 261 8.45 22.41 17.99
N CYS A 262 9.25 21.51 17.41
CA CYS A 262 9.92 21.76 16.12
C CYS A 262 9.19 21.23 14.88
N ARG A 263 8.10 20.48 15.06
CA ARG A 263 7.30 19.84 13.98
C ARG A 263 8.05 18.82 13.13
N PHE A 264 9.28 18.45 13.49
CA PHE A 264 10.00 17.36 12.83
C PHE A 264 9.52 15.99 13.34
N PRO A 265 9.37 14.99 12.45
CA PRO A 265 9.11 13.60 12.84
C PRO A 265 10.16 13.07 13.82
N THR A 266 9.71 12.47 14.93
CA THR A 266 10.61 11.87 15.92
C THR A 266 10.25 10.43 16.21
N TYR A 267 11.27 9.60 16.28
CA TYR A 267 11.16 8.16 16.55
C TYR A 267 11.52 7.83 18.00
N THR A 268 12.21 8.76 18.66
CA THR A 268 12.58 8.70 20.07
C THR A 268 11.93 9.87 20.78
N TRP A 269 11.19 9.57 21.84
CA TRP A 269 10.51 10.54 22.66
C TRP A 269 11.12 10.50 24.05
N THR A 270 11.41 11.66 24.62
CA THR A 270 11.80 11.76 26.02
C THR A 270 10.52 11.91 26.84
N GLU A 271 10.20 10.90 27.63
CA GLU A 271 9.05 10.87 28.53
C GLU A 271 9.45 11.44 29.91
N ASP A 272 8.50 11.61 30.83
CA ASP A 272 8.75 12.09 32.21
C ASP A 272 9.54 13.41 32.30
N LEU A 273 9.27 14.35 31.38
CA LEU A 273 10.02 15.62 31.28
C LEU A 273 10.05 16.43 32.57
N ARG A 274 9.02 16.31 33.41
CA ARG A 274 8.95 16.98 34.72
C ARG A 274 9.99 16.47 35.72
N GLU A 275 10.42 15.21 35.57
CA GLU A 275 11.44 14.59 36.40
C GLU A 275 12.83 14.70 35.76
N GLN A 276 12.91 14.66 34.44
CA GLN A 276 14.17 14.64 33.70
C GLN A 276 14.76 16.01 33.42
N LEU A 277 13.95 17.08 33.37
CA LEU A 277 14.42 18.42 33.02
C LEU A 277 14.39 19.41 34.19
N PRO A 278 15.36 20.35 34.26
CA PRO A 278 15.29 21.46 35.19
C PRO A 278 14.03 22.31 34.98
N LYS A 279 13.47 22.84 36.07
CA LYS A 279 12.27 23.69 36.03
C LYS A 279 12.44 24.93 35.14
N ASP A 280 13.64 25.49 35.08
CA ASP A 280 13.93 26.66 34.27
C ASP A 280 13.86 26.35 32.77
N THR A 281 14.30 25.15 32.36
CA THR A 281 14.18 24.67 30.98
C THR A 281 12.71 24.47 30.59
N LEU A 282 11.91 23.84 31.45
CA LEU A 282 10.47 23.66 31.21
C LEU A 282 9.74 24.99 31.07
N LYS A 283 10.08 25.96 31.93
CA LYS A 283 9.50 27.29 31.89
C LYS A 283 9.84 28.02 30.59
N LEU A 284 11.09 27.92 30.13
CA LEU A 284 11.53 28.54 28.88
C LEU A 284 10.77 27.97 27.67
N ILE A 285 10.54 26.65 27.64
CA ILE A 285 9.74 26.01 26.59
C ILE A 285 8.29 26.52 26.65
N GLN A 286 7.68 26.61 27.84
CA GLN A 286 6.31 27.10 28.00
C GLN A 286 6.16 28.59 27.65
N GLU A 287 7.19 29.41 27.83
CA GLU A 287 7.21 30.81 27.39
C GLU A 287 7.16 30.92 25.86
N ASP A 288 7.90 30.07 25.15
CA ASP A 288 7.90 30.04 23.67
C ASP A 288 6.68 29.30 23.08
N TYR A 289 6.14 28.31 23.79
CA TYR A 289 4.99 27.49 23.38
C TYR A 289 3.93 27.45 24.50
N PRO A 290 3.10 28.50 24.65
CA PRO A 290 2.16 28.61 25.78
C PRO A 290 1.06 27.55 25.85
N GLY A 291 0.80 26.84 24.75
CA GLY A 291 -0.16 25.75 24.68
C GLY A 291 0.45 24.36 24.85
N TRP A 292 1.77 24.27 25.02
CA TRP A 292 2.47 23.00 25.18
C TRP A 292 2.51 22.58 26.65
N GLU A 293 2.23 21.31 26.91
CA GLU A 293 2.35 20.70 28.23
C GLU A 293 3.46 19.63 28.24
N PRO A 294 4.17 19.41 29.36
CA PRO A 294 5.22 18.38 29.46
C PRO A 294 4.75 16.97 29.07
N GLU A 295 3.47 16.68 29.26
CA GLU A 295 2.81 15.43 28.86
C GLU A 295 2.72 15.23 27.33
N GLU A 296 2.95 16.28 26.54
CA GLU A 296 3.05 16.21 25.08
C GLU A 296 4.43 15.78 24.59
N ALA A 297 5.37 15.65 25.53
CA ALA A 297 6.78 15.38 25.32
C ALA A 297 7.43 16.33 24.30
N ALA A 298 8.69 16.07 23.99
CA ALA A 298 9.41 16.69 22.89
C ALA A 298 10.50 15.74 22.40
N CYS A 299 11.03 16.00 21.21
CA CYS A 299 12.20 15.28 20.72
C CYS A 299 13.46 15.69 21.49
N GLU A 300 14.39 14.75 21.65
CA GLU A 300 15.67 14.93 22.36
C GLU A 300 16.40 16.20 21.90
N ARG A 301 16.45 16.46 20.58
CA ARG A 301 17.12 17.64 20.00
C ARG A 301 16.53 18.97 20.46
N CYS A 302 15.21 19.06 20.61
CA CYS A 302 14.58 20.26 21.15
C CYS A 302 14.95 20.45 22.62
N LEU A 303 14.90 19.37 23.40
CA LEU A 303 15.21 19.42 24.82
C LEU A 303 16.66 19.79 25.08
N GLU A 304 17.60 19.24 24.30
CA GLU A 304 19.01 19.63 24.35
C GLU A 304 19.20 21.11 24.02
N ALA A 305 18.55 21.62 22.97
CA ALA A 305 18.65 23.03 22.59
C ALA A 305 18.15 23.95 23.72
N TYR A 306 16.98 23.67 24.29
CA TYR A 306 16.44 24.44 25.42
C TYR A 306 17.27 24.30 26.69
N ALA A 307 17.84 23.12 26.97
CA ALA A 307 18.72 22.91 28.11
C ALA A 307 19.99 23.77 28.01
N VAL A 308 20.56 23.91 26.82
CA VAL A 308 21.72 24.80 26.57
C VAL A 308 21.32 26.27 26.76
N HIS A 309 20.14 26.68 26.26
CA HIS A 309 19.66 28.05 26.41
C HIS A 309 19.33 28.43 27.86
N ALA A 310 18.79 27.50 28.65
CA ALA A 310 18.45 27.75 30.05
C ALA A 310 19.66 27.84 31.00
N GLN A 311 20.87 27.50 30.53
CA GLN A 311 22.12 27.59 31.30
C GLN A 311 22.89 28.90 31.06
N GLN A 312 22.40 29.78 30.17
CA GLN A 312 22.99 31.08 29.83
C GLN A 312 22.25 32.21 30.54
#